data_AF-A0A945HUX7-F1
#
_entry.id   AF-A0A945HUX7-F1
#
_cell.length_a   1.000
_cell.length_b   1.000
_cell.length_c   1.000
_cell.angle_alpha   90.00
_cell.angle_beta   90.00
_cell.angle_gamma   90.00
#
_symmetry.space_group_name_H-M   'P 1'
#
loop_
_entity.id
_entity.type
_entity.pdbx_description
1 polymer ?
#
loop_
_entity_poly.entity_id
_entity_poly.type
_entity_poly.pdbx_seq_one_letter_code
_entity_poly.pdbx_strand_id
1 'polypeptide(L)'
;MKKIALIFLTMCFSCNLQEPKPSQNKTSAKQSKTITDTERHSRIEAVFIEYGYDQLNLTFFEEDNYILINATSRNEGAEKFEYIEELFWWNNDPYFDQFLLNKIRIKLDEIEVQSKNKIRSRTIPITTNVSYNSTKNC
;
A
#
# COMPACT_ATOMS: atom_id res chain seq x y z
N MET A 1 57.82 -10.36 -49.63
CA MET A 1 57.65 -11.63 -50.38
C MET A 1 57.28 -12.74 -49.41
N LYS A 2 56.47 -13.69 -49.88
CA LYS A 2 56.02 -14.97 -49.26
C LYS A 2 54.85 -14.87 -48.28
N LYS A 3 53.68 -15.03 -48.90
CA LYS A 3 52.39 -15.41 -48.35
C LYS A 3 52.49 -16.80 -47.74
N ILE A 4 51.90 -17.02 -46.57
CA ILE A 4 51.51 -18.35 -46.12
C ILE A 4 50.00 -18.41 -46.30
N ALA A 5 49.59 -19.14 -47.34
CA ALA A 5 48.23 -19.58 -47.51
C ALA A 5 48.11 -20.93 -46.79
N LEU A 6 47.10 -21.07 -45.94
CA LEU A 6 46.49 -22.37 -45.70
C LEU A 6 44.99 -22.18 -45.49
N ILE A 7 44.23 -22.52 -46.52
CA ILE A 7 42.79 -22.69 -46.52
C ILE A 7 42.54 -24.18 -46.34
N PHE A 8 41.78 -24.57 -45.30
CA PHE A 8 40.97 -25.80 -45.25
C PHE A 8 39.75 -25.46 -44.36
N LEU A 9 38.60 -25.14 -44.93
CA LEU A 9 37.53 -26.02 -45.44
C LEU A 9 36.48 -26.36 -44.35
N THR A 10 35.30 -25.74 -44.55
CA THR A 10 33.92 -26.19 -44.27
C THR A 10 33.49 -26.60 -42.86
N MET A 11 32.43 -25.95 -42.39
CA MET A 11 31.14 -26.61 -42.09
C MET A 11 30.04 -25.55 -42.14
N CYS A 12 29.12 -25.71 -43.11
CA CYS A 12 27.88 -24.94 -43.18
C CYS A 12 26.98 -25.35 -42.01
N PHE A 13 26.69 -24.43 -41.09
CA PHE A 13 25.48 -24.48 -40.30
C PHE A 13 24.65 -23.26 -40.63
N SER A 14 23.72 -23.44 -41.56
CA SER A 14 22.60 -22.52 -41.77
C SER A 14 21.69 -22.59 -40.54
N CYS A 15 22.02 -21.86 -39.47
CA CYS A 15 21.01 -21.48 -38.50
C CYS A 15 20.22 -20.33 -39.10
N ASN A 16 19.09 -20.66 -39.73
CA ASN A 16 17.97 -19.73 -39.84
C ASN A 16 17.49 -19.42 -38.41
N LEU A 17 18.18 -18.50 -37.73
CA LEU A 17 17.60 -17.84 -36.57
C LEU A 17 16.73 -16.74 -37.14
N GLN A 18 15.49 -17.13 -37.42
CA GLN A 18 14.42 -16.22 -37.79
C GLN A 18 14.32 -15.18 -36.67
N GLU A 19 14.85 -13.99 -36.94
CA GLU A 19 14.69 -12.85 -36.03
C GLU A 19 13.20 -12.71 -35.72
N PRO A 20 12.78 -12.85 -34.44
CA PRO A 20 11.44 -12.46 -34.11
C PRO A 20 11.36 -10.95 -34.33
N LYS A 21 10.57 -10.55 -35.34
CA LYS A 21 10.10 -9.17 -35.49
C LYS A 21 9.75 -8.64 -34.10
N PRO A 22 10.09 -7.39 -33.75
CA PRO A 22 9.68 -6.84 -32.48
C PRO A 22 8.16 -6.94 -32.41
N SER A 23 7.69 -7.85 -31.57
CA SER A 23 6.30 -7.87 -31.15
C SER A 23 6.05 -6.46 -30.66
N GLN A 24 5.14 -5.75 -31.32
CA GLN A 24 4.45 -4.66 -30.69
C GLN A 24 3.72 -5.30 -29.51
N ASN A 25 4.44 -5.47 -28.41
CA ASN A 25 3.85 -5.61 -27.11
C ASN A 25 3.02 -4.34 -27.00
N LYS A 26 1.72 -4.49 -27.28
CA LYS A 26 0.72 -3.58 -26.76
C LYS A 26 1.04 -3.55 -25.28
N THR A 27 1.76 -2.52 -24.87
CA THR A 27 1.74 -2.07 -23.50
C THR A 27 0.28 -1.77 -23.28
N SER A 28 -0.49 -2.77 -22.83
CA SER A 28 -1.71 -2.51 -22.09
C SER A 28 -1.21 -1.57 -21.02
N ALA A 29 -1.44 -0.28 -21.21
CA ALA A 29 -1.43 0.66 -20.12
C ALA A 29 -2.29 -0.05 -19.07
N LYS A 30 -1.66 -0.57 -18.01
CA LYS A 30 -2.40 -0.95 -16.83
C LYS A 30 -3.19 0.29 -16.54
N GLN A 31 -4.50 0.25 -16.78
CA GLN A 31 -5.38 1.30 -16.32
C GLN A 31 -5.07 1.37 -14.83
N SER A 32 -4.37 2.44 -14.44
CA SER A 32 -4.08 2.70 -13.05
C SER A 32 -5.44 2.94 -12.43
N LYS A 33 -6.06 1.87 -11.93
CA LYS A 33 -7.36 1.96 -11.27
C LYS A 33 -7.08 2.77 -10.02
N THR A 34 -7.51 4.04 -10.04
CA THR A 34 -7.47 4.89 -8.86
C THR A 34 -8.20 4.18 -7.74
N ILE A 35 -7.58 4.05 -6.58
CA ILE A 35 -8.23 3.45 -5.42
C ILE A 35 -9.32 4.41 -4.93
N THR A 36 -10.46 3.84 -4.59
CA THR A 36 -11.60 4.56 -4.02
C THR A 36 -11.38 4.80 -2.52
N ASP A 37 -12.11 5.75 -1.95
CA ASP A 37 -12.05 6.00 -0.50
C ASP A 37 -12.48 4.79 0.32
N THR A 38 -13.48 4.05 -0.16
CA THR A 38 -13.87 2.77 0.43
C THR A 38 -12.70 1.79 0.46
N GLU A 39 -11.95 1.65 -0.64
CA GLU A 39 -10.76 0.79 -0.69
C GLU A 39 -9.65 1.29 0.27
N ARG A 40 -9.48 2.61 0.42
CA ARG A 40 -8.53 3.18 1.40
C ARG A 40 -8.95 2.87 2.84
N HIS A 41 -10.23 3.06 3.19
CA HIS A 41 -10.76 2.72 4.51
C HIS A 41 -10.58 1.24 4.81
N SER A 42 -10.90 0.34 3.88
CA SER A 42 -10.70 -1.10 4.05
C SER A 42 -9.24 -1.51 4.21
N ARG A 43 -8.29 -0.77 3.63
CA ARG A 43 -6.86 -1.01 3.85
C ARG A 43 -6.40 -0.58 5.23
N ILE A 44 -6.92 0.53 5.75
CA ILE A 44 -6.68 0.95 7.14
C ILE A 44 -7.25 -0.12 8.09
N GLU A 45 -8.50 -0.54 7.87
CA GLU A 45 -9.13 -1.63 8.62
C GLU A 45 -8.28 -2.88 8.69
N ALA A 46 -7.77 -3.35 7.54
CA ALA A 46 -6.94 -4.55 7.47
C ALA A 46 -5.70 -4.45 8.38
N VAL A 47 -5.05 -3.27 8.42
CA VAL A 47 -3.92 -3.04 9.33
C VAL A 47 -4.38 -3.19 10.79
N PHE A 48 -5.44 -2.51 11.22
CA PHE A 48 -5.89 -2.58 12.61
C PHE A 48 -6.40 -3.98 13.04
N ILE A 49 -6.94 -4.77 12.12
CA ILE A 49 -7.30 -6.18 12.37
C ILE A 49 -6.05 -7.01 12.70
N GLU A 50 -4.92 -6.77 12.03
CA GLU A 50 -3.65 -7.46 12.30
C GLU A 50 -3.22 -7.24 13.77
N TYR A 51 -3.46 -6.04 14.30
CA TYR A 51 -3.22 -5.65 15.70
C TYR A 51 -4.45 -5.84 16.62
N GLY A 52 -5.41 -6.69 16.26
CA GLY A 52 -6.45 -7.16 17.18
C GLY A 52 -7.46 -6.12 17.67
N TYR A 53 -7.61 -4.99 16.95
CA TYR A 53 -8.68 -4.03 17.18
C TYR A 53 -9.97 -4.48 16.47
N ASP A 54 -11.13 -4.15 17.06
CA ASP A 54 -12.43 -4.56 16.53
C ASP A 54 -13.40 -3.40 16.28
N GLN A 55 -13.02 -2.17 16.63
CA GLN A 55 -13.76 -0.96 16.26
C GLN A 55 -12.80 0.15 15.82
N LEU A 56 -13.17 0.89 14.77
CA LEU A 56 -12.48 2.08 14.29
C LEU A 56 -13.45 3.24 14.12
N ASN A 57 -13.05 4.43 14.56
CA ASN A 57 -13.70 5.67 14.20
C ASN A 57 -12.68 6.57 13.50
N LEU A 58 -12.84 6.74 12.19
CA LEU A 58 -12.05 7.63 11.35
C LEU A 58 -12.73 9.00 11.32
N THR A 59 -12.04 10.03 11.80
CA THR A 59 -12.53 11.42 11.76
C THR A 59 -11.59 12.25 10.91
N PHE A 60 -12.10 12.79 9.82
CA PHE A 60 -11.36 13.58 8.85
C PHE A 60 -11.52 15.06 9.18
N PHE A 61 -10.41 15.77 9.39
CA PHE A 61 -10.37 17.21 9.62
C PHE A 61 -9.75 17.85 8.37
N GLU A 62 -10.57 18.15 7.37
CA GLU A 62 -10.11 18.65 6.08
C GLU A 62 -9.40 19.99 6.18
N GLU A 63 -9.93 20.89 7.02
CA GLU A 63 -9.38 22.23 7.23
C GLU A 63 -8.01 22.20 7.93
N ASP A 64 -7.86 21.30 8.90
CA ASP A 64 -6.64 21.14 9.68
C ASP A 64 -5.68 20.09 9.07
N ASN A 65 -6.04 19.52 7.92
CA ASN A 65 -5.22 18.59 7.15
C ASN A 65 -4.79 17.31 7.91
N TYR A 66 -5.67 16.73 8.74
CA TYR A 66 -5.34 15.49 9.44
C TYR A 66 -6.51 14.51 9.57
N ILE A 67 -6.16 13.26 9.87
CA ILE A 67 -7.10 12.19 10.23
C ILE A 67 -6.84 11.78 11.67
N LEU A 68 -7.90 11.68 12.46
CA LEU A 68 -7.92 11.04 13.78
C LEU A 68 -8.47 9.62 13.64
N ILE A 69 -7.77 8.64 14.18
CA ILE A 69 -8.21 7.25 14.21
C ILE A 69 -8.35 6.83 15.67
N ASN A 70 -9.59 6.61 16.13
CA ASN A 70 -9.83 6.00 17.43
C ASN A 70 -10.07 4.51 17.22
N ALA A 71 -9.26 3.65 17.83
CA ALA A 71 -9.40 2.22 17.74
C ALA A 71 -9.71 1.62 19.12
N THR A 72 -10.71 0.74 19.19
CA THR A 72 -11.04 0.03 20.42
C THR A 72 -10.78 -1.44 20.23
N SER A 73 -10.19 -2.05 21.25
CA SER A 73 -10.13 -3.50 21.41
C SER A 73 -10.95 -3.87 22.63
N ARG A 74 -11.92 -4.78 22.45
CA ARG A 74 -12.73 -5.33 23.56
C ARG A 74 -11.92 -5.86 24.76
N ASN A 75 -10.67 -6.28 24.55
CA ASN A 75 -9.85 -6.90 25.59
C ASN A 75 -8.77 -5.97 26.15
N GLU A 76 -8.36 -4.94 25.40
CA GLU A 76 -7.18 -4.14 25.71
C GLU A 76 -7.49 -2.65 25.94
N GLY A 77 -8.74 -2.23 25.71
CA GLY A 77 -9.18 -0.85 25.93
C GLY A 77 -9.26 -0.04 24.64
N ALA A 78 -9.28 1.28 24.76
CA ALA A 78 -9.36 2.20 23.63
C ALA A 78 -8.01 2.91 23.45
N GLU A 79 -7.50 2.88 22.22
CA GLU A 79 -6.30 3.59 21.81
C GLU A 79 -6.67 4.71 20.84
N LYS A 80 -6.15 5.90 21.13
CA LYS A 80 -6.36 7.09 20.31
C LYS A 80 -5.11 7.33 19.47
N PHE A 81 -5.21 7.10 18.17
CA PHE A 81 -4.17 7.42 17.20
C PHE A 81 -4.45 8.80 16.65
N GLU A 82 -3.90 9.78 17.35
CA GLU A 82 -3.92 11.15 16.88
C GLU A 82 -2.74 11.34 15.92
N TYR A 83 -3.03 12.00 14.79
CA TYR A 83 -2.08 12.57 13.84
C TYR A 83 -1.57 11.67 12.72
N ILE A 84 -2.32 11.69 11.61
CA ILE A 84 -1.71 11.65 10.29
C ILE A 84 -1.94 13.01 9.61
N GLU A 85 -1.01 13.94 9.82
CA GLU A 85 -1.03 15.34 9.35
C GLU A 85 -0.82 15.53 7.84
N GLU A 86 -1.42 14.66 7.02
CA GLU A 86 -1.09 14.61 5.59
C GLU A 86 -2.34 14.26 4.75
N LEU A 87 -3.51 14.71 5.20
CA LEU A 87 -4.79 14.43 4.54
C LEU A 87 -4.85 14.99 3.11
N PHE A 88 -4.11 16.06 2.81
CA PHE A 88 -3.98 16.63 1.48
C PHE A 88 -3.45 15.64 0.44
N TRP A 89 -2.69 14.62 0.86
CA TRP A 89 -2.21 13.55 0.00
C TRP A 89 -3.12 12.32 -0.04
N TRP A 90 -4.30 12.36 0.58
CA TRP A 90 -5.22 11.22 0.66
C TRP A 90 -5.50 10.57 -0.70
N ASN A 91 -5.72 11.39 -1.72
CA ASN A 91 -6.03 10.94 -3.08
C ASN A 91 -4.80 10.54 -3.91
N ASN A 92 -3.60 10.53 -3.32
CA ASN A 92 -2.37 10.09 -3.97
C ASN A 92 -2.10 8.62 -3.60
N ASP A 93 -2.44 7.69 -4.50
CA ASP A 93 -2.39 6.24 -4.21
C ASP A 93 -0.98 5.75 -3.79
N PRO A 94 0.11 6.12 -4.51
CA PRO A 94 1.46 5.79 -4.04
C PRO A 94 1.76 6.32 -2.65
N TYR A 95 1.34 7.57 -2.36
CA TYR A 95 1.54 8.16 -1.06
C TYR A 95 0.78 7.39 0.04
N PHE A 96 -0.50 7.12 -0.21
CA PHE A 96 -1.35 6.39 0.72
C PHE A 96 -0.76 5.02 1.09
N ASP A 97 -0.36 4.23 0.09
CA ASP A 97 0.14 2.87 0.31
C ASP A 97 1.53 2.84 0.95
N GLN A 98 2.45 3.69 0.46
CA GLN A 98 3.85 3.62 0.87
C GLN A 98 4.14 4.41 2.15
N PHE A 99 3.39 5.47 2.42
CA PHE A 99 3.66 6.38 3.53
C PHE A 99 2.56 6.31 4.60
N LEU A 100 1.30 6.55 4.23
CA LEU A 100 0.21 6.64 5.22
C LEU A 100 0.02 5.32 5.97
N LEU A 101 -0.16 4.20 5.24
CA LEU A 101 -0.32 2.88 5.86
C LEU A 101 0.92 2.46 6.65
N ASN A 102 2.13 2.80 6.16
CA ASN A 102 3.36 2.48 6.86
C ASN A 102 3.49 3.24 8.19
N LYS A 103 3.12 4.53 8.20
CA LYS A 103 3.10 5.37 9.40
C LYS A 103 2.14 4.82 10.45
N ILE A 104 0.97 4.34 10.03
CA ILE A 104 -0.01 3.66 10.90
C ILE A 104 0.60 2.40 11.51
N ARG A 105 1.21 1.52 10.68
CA ARG A 105 1.86 0.28 11.16
C ARG A 105 2.94 0.55 12.18
N ILE A 106 3.86 1.48 11.90
CA ILE A 106 4.94 1.85 12.84
C ILE A 106 4.36 2.30 14.19
N LYS A 107 3.29 3.10 14.19
CA LYS A 107 2.63 3.53 15.42
C LYS A 107 2.00 2.37 16.20
N LEU A 108 1.41 1.40 15.50
CA LEU A 108 0.85 0.20 16.11
C LEU A 108 1.94 -0.70 16.69
N ASP A 109 3.06 -0.89 15.98
CA ASP A 109 4.23 -1.61 16.48
C ASP A 109 4.80 -0.96 17.76
N GLU A 110 4.90 0.38 17.79
CA GLU A 110 5.36 1.13 18.97
C GLU A 110 4.49 0.87 20.21
N ILE A 111 3.18 0.71 20.02
CA ILE A 111 2.23 0.40 21.10
C ILE A 111 2.32 -1.06 21.50
N GLU A 112 2.38 -2.00 20.54
CA GLU A 112 2.51 -3.43 20.83
C GLU A 112 3.81 -3.73 21.60
N VAL A 113 4.92 -3.05 21.29
CA VAL A 113 6.16 -3.20 22.07
C VAL A 113 5.99 -2.73 23.52
N GLN A 114 5.14 -1.73 23.78
CA GLN A 114 4.86 -1.23 25.12
C GLN A 114 3.86 -2.10 25.88
N SER A 115 2.90 -2.72 25.19
CA SER A 115 1.96 -3.65 25.80
C SER A 115 2.66 -5.01 25.99
N LYS A 116 2.86 -5.44 27.24
CA LYS A 116 3.41 -6.79 27.54
C LYS A 116 2.50 -7.94 27.07
N ASN A 117 1.38 -7.62 26.43
CA ASN A 117 0.39 -8.54 25.94
C ASN A 117 0.56 -8.68 24.43
N LYS A 118 1.01 -9.86 24.01
CA LYS A 118 1.08 -10.24 22.60
C LYS A 118 -0.32 -10.15 22.01
N ILE A 119 -0.56 -9.15 21.18
CA ILE A 119 -1.88 -8.95 20.58
C ILE A 119 -2.17 -10.18 19.72
N ARG A 120 -3.17 -10.96 20.14
CA ARG A 120 -3.57 -12.13 19.36
C ARG A 120 -4.33 -11.62 18.16
N SER A 121 -3.68 -11.64 16.99
CA SER A 121 -4.34 -11.49 15.69
C SER A 121 -5.60 -12.37 15.68
N ARG A 122 -6.76 -11.72 15.63
CA ARG A 122 -8.06 -12.38 15.63
C ARG A 122 -8.89 -11.79 14.52
N THR A 123 -9.53 -12.67 13.76
CA THR A 123 -10.46 -12.34 12.68
C THR A 123 -11.83 -11.99 13.24
N ILE A 124 -11.92 -10.99 14.11
CA ILE A 124 -13.22 -10.41 14.48
C ILE A 124 -13.57 -9.40 13.38
N PRO A 125 -14.82 -9.38 12.88
CA PRO A 125 -15.25 -8.33 11.96
C PRO A 125 -15.08 -6.97 12.63
N ILE A 126 -14.28 -6.11 12.01
CA ILE A 126 -14.08 -4.74 12.47
C ILE A 126 -15.31 -3.90 12.13
N THR A 127 -15.73 -3.05 13.05
CA THR A 127 -16.77 -2.05 12.79
C THR A 127 -16.11 -0.70 12.57
N THR A 128 -16.31 -0.09 11.41
CA THR A 128 -15.72 1.21 11.06
C THR A 128 -16.80 2.27 10.94
N ASN A 129 -16.64 3.37 11.66
CA ASN A 129 -17.40 4.59 11.43
C ASN A 129 -16.49 5.65 10.79
N VAL A 130 -17.00 6.33 9.78
CA VAL A 130 -16.31 7.42 9.09
C VAL A 130 -17.10 8.71 9.30
N SER A 131 -16.41 9.76 9.70
CA SER A 131 -17.00 11.08 9.91
C SER A 131 -16.10 12.17 9.34
N TYR A 132 -16.72 13.24 8.87
CA TYR A 132 -16.03 14.40 8.30
C TYR A 132 -16.35 15.60 9.18
N ASN A 133 -15.32 16.15 9.80
CA ASN A 133 -15.42 17.40 10.54
C ASN A 133 -15.07 18.54 9.59
N SER A 134 -16.10 19.13 9.00
CA SER A 134 -15.98 20.38 8.27
C SER A 134 -16.61 21.48 9.12
N THR A 135 -15.82 22.47 9.52
CA THR A 135 -16.27 23.65 10.27
C THR A 135 -16.98 24.67 9.39
N LYS A 136 -17.37 24.30 8.17
CA LYS A 136 -18.34 25.03 7.35
C LYS A 136 -19.71 25.00 8.00
N ASN A 137 -19.87 25.78 9.06
CA ASN A 137 -21.14 26.38 9.42
C ASN A 137 -21.64 27.11 8.16
N CYS A 138 -22.72 26.59 7.57
CA CYS A 138 -23.49 27.30 6.54
C CYS A 138 -23.96 28.66 7.05
#